data_AF-A0AAU3QQM8-F1
#
_entry.id   AF-A0AAU3QQM8-F1
#
_cell.length_a   1.000
_cell.length_b   1.000
_cell.length_c   1.000
_cell.angle_alpha   90.00
_cell.angle_beta   90.00
_cell.angle_gamma   90.00
#
_symmetry.space_group_name_H-M   'P 1'
#
loop_
_entity.id
_entity.type
_entity.pdbx_description
1 polymer ?
#
loop_
_entity_poly.entity_id
_entity_poly.type
_entity_poly.pdbx_seq_one_letter_code
_entity_poly.pdbx_strand_id
1 'polypeptide(L)'
;MRTGRTGTVAVLAGALALAAFTAPAAEAADTGITVSKMVVNSGRPVVVGTTEEKLPSVSFHVTWSAGHSLSDVEASPYLYHDTTAAKGADHGGIYLSSVTCYEDGSRAADCKGELYIEPRYTLDSNNDATTWKVGVAARIWGSDGQPKSQEYLPALGTAQVKRAARASVNASPEPVAKGKTLTVTGRLTRADWVKHSYTGYGGKAAKLQFRKAGTSTYSTVKIVRASSTGSLRTTVKAAADGYWRWTFGETSTTGGATAAGDHVDVK
;
A
#
# COMPACT_ATOMS: atom_id res chain seq x y z
N MET A 1 28.37 -61.41 -63.91
CA MET A 1 29.12 -61.48 -62.63
C MET A 1 29.10 -60.09 -62.02
N ARG A 2 28.66 -60.00 -60.76
CA ARG A 2 28.46 -58.76 -59.99
C ARG A 2 29.81 -58.26 -59.46
N THR A 3 30.08 -56.97 -59.61
CA THR A 3 31.19 -56.28 -58.92
C THR A 3 30.58 -55.19 -58.07
N GLY A 4 30.48 -55.44 -56.76
CA GLY A 4 30.07 -54.45 -55.77
C GLY A 4 31.26 -53.56 -55.39
N ARG A 5 31.01 -52.26 -55.25
CA ARG A 5 31.93 -51.31 -54.63
C ARG A 5 31.15 -50.43 -53.67
N THR A 6 31.26 -50.77 -52.40
CA THR A 6 30.76 -50.01 -51.24
C THR A 6 31.68 -48.81 -51.00
N GLY A 7 31.10 -47.61 -50.95
CA GLY A 7 31.76 -46.38 -50.51
C GLY A 7 31.31 -46.03 -49.09
N THR A 8 32.25 -45.96 -48.15
CA THR A 8 32.06 -45.45 -46.80
C THR A 8 32.19 -43.93 -46.78
N VAL A 9 31.13 -43.22 -46.40
CA VAL A 9 31.16 -41.78 -46.07
C VAL A 9 31.44 -41.66 -44.58
N ALA A 10 32.57 -41.05 -44.23
CA ALA A 10 32.90 -40.70 -42.85
C ALA A 10 32.17 -39.40 -42.46
N VAL A 11 31.29 -39.47 -41.47
CA VAL A 11 30.66 -38.29 -40.85
C VAL A 11 31.52 -37.85 -39.68
N LEU A 12 32.18 -36.69 -39.80
CA LEU A 12 32.85 -36.01 -38.70
C LEU A 12 31.80 -35.32 -37.83
N ALA A 13 31.48 -35.92 -36.68
CA ALA A 13 30.70 -35.27 -35.63
C ALA A 13 31.63 -34.42 -34.75
N GLY A 14 31.56 -33.10 -34.90
CA GLY A 14 32.20 -32.15 -33.98
C GLY A 14 31.43 -32.09 -32.66
N ALA A 15 32.08 -32.46 -31.56
CA ALA A 15 31.51 -32.36 -30.22
C ALA A 15 31.48 -30.89 -29.75
N LEU A 16 30.29 -30.30 -29.65
CA LEU A 16 30.07 -29.09 -28.85
C LEU A 16 30.14 -29.47 -27.36
N ALA A 17 31.23 -29.11 -26.68
CA ALA A 17 31.29 -29.17 -25.24
C ALA A 17 30.45 -28.01 -24.66
N LEU A 18 29.17 -28.27 -24.34
CA LEU A 18 28.39 -27.40 -23.48
C LEU A 18 28.95 -27.50 -22.06
N ALA A 19 29.73 -26.50 -21.65
CA ALA A 19 30.01 -26.27 -20.25
C ALA A 19 28.70 -25.87 -19.57
N ALA A 20 28.00 -26.84 -18.97
CA ALA A 20 26.89 -26.57 -18.08
C ALA A 20 27.47 -25.92 -16.81
N PHE A 21 27.40 -24.59 -16.72
CA PHE A 21 27.51 -23.90 -15.44
C PHE A 21 26.29 -24.31 -14.61
N THR A 22 26.47 -25.34 -13.79
CA THR A 22 25.58 -25.63 -12.66
C THR A 22 25.91 -24.62 -11.56
N ALA A 23 25.46 -23.38 -11.73
CA ALA A 23 25.24 -22.56 -10.55
C ALA A 23 24.26 -23.34 -9.66
N PRO A 24 24.53 -23.53 -8.36
CA PRO A 24 23.52 -24.06 -7.47
C PRO A 24 22.29 -23.17 -7.65
N ALA A 25 21.12 -23.76 -7.88
CA ALA A 25 19.90 -23.04 -7.56
C ALA A 25 20.07 -22.59 -6.10
N ALA A 26 19.87 -21.30 -5.83
CA ALA A 26 19.69 -20.86 -4.45
C ALA A 26 18.39 -21.51 -3.97
N GLU A 27 18.52 -22.75 -3.49
CA GLU A 27 17.43 -23.55 -2.95
C GLU A 27 16.83 -22.80 -1.76
N ALA A 28 15.50 -22.83 -1.66
CA ALA A 28 14.78 -22.36 -0.49
C ALA A 28 15.15 -23.25 0.70
N ALA A 29 16.25 -22.93 1.37
CA ALA A 29 16.76 -23.65 2.51
C ALA A 29 16.27 -23.00 3.80
N ASP A 30 15.81 -23.83 4.75
CA ASP A 30 15.39 -23.39 6.08
C ASP A 30 16.50 -22.54 6.72
N THR A 31 16.13 -21.32 7.09
CA THR A 31 17.05 -20.34 7.68
C THR A 31 17.13 -20.45 9.21
N GLY A 32 16.15 -21.13 9.84
CA GLY A 32 15.94 -21.12 11.28
C GLY A 32 15.55 -19.74 11.85
N ILE A 33 15.30 -18.75 11.00
CA ILE A 33 14.82 -17.42 11.40
C ILE A 33 13.33 -17.52 11.67
N THR A 34 12.90 -17.04 12.84
CA THR A 34 11.47 -16.87 13.10
C THR A 34 11.13 -15.40 13.22
N VAL A 35 9.94 -15.04 12.74
CA VAL A 35 9.42 -13.67 12.81
C VAL A 35 8.09 -13.70 13.54
N SER A 36 7.94 -12.79 14.50
CA SER A 36 6.73 -12.64 15.29
C SER A 36 6.42 -11.16 15.56
N LYS A 37 5.27 -10.90 16.19
CA LYS A 37 4.84 -9.53 16.57
C LYS A 37 4.85 -8.53 15.41
N MET A 38 4.56 -9.01 14.19
CA MET A 38 4.55 -8.20 12.99
C MET A 38 3.41 -7.18 13.05
N VAL A 39 3.76 -5.90 12.93
CA VAL A 39 2.82 -4.78 12.87
C VAL A 39 3.20 -3.88 11.72
N VAL A 40 2.28 -3.71 10.78
CA VAL A 40 2.41 -2.78 9.66
C VAL A 40 1.56 -1.54 9.94
N ASN A 41 2.14 -0.37 9.71
CA ASN A 41 1.54 0.94 9.84
C ASN A 41 0.77 1.16 11.16
N SER A 42 1.35 0.70 12.27
CA SER A 42 0.70 0.73 13.59
C SER A 42 -0.68 0.04 13.62
N GLY A 43 -0.91 -0.96 12.77
CA GLY A 43 -2.18 -1.67 12.63
C GLY A 43 -3.27 -0.88 11.87
N ARG A 44 -2.94 0.29 11.30
CA ARG A 44 -3.88 1.13 10.56
C ARG A 44 -3.78 0.87 9.05
N PRO A 45 -4.88 1.06 8.30
CA PRO A 45 -4.81 1.04 6.84
C PRO A 45 -3.82 2.07 6.28
N VAL A 46 -3.10 1.70 5.23
CA VAL A 46 -2.22 2.59 4.47
C VAL A 46 -3.05 3.31 3.42
N VAL A 47 -3.29 4.61 3.60
CA VAL A 47 -4.10 5.42 2.67
C VAL A 47 -3.17 6.16 1.70
N VAL A 48 -3.25 5.81 0.43
CA VAL A 48 -2.30 6.26 -0.60
C VAL A 48 -2.98 7.17 -1.63
N GLY A 49 -2.35 8.33 -1.89
CA GLY A 49 -2.76 9.30 -2.91
C GLY A 49 -2.22 8.93 -4.30
N THR A 50 -2.02 9.92 -5.18
CA THR A 50 -1.51 9.70 -6.55
C THR A 50 -0.10 10.22 -6.78
N THR A 51 0.50 10.89 -5.78
CA THR A 51 1.77 11.60 -5.92
C THR A 51 2.63 11.55 -4.67
N GLU A 52 2.02 11.68 -3.49
CA GLU A 52 2.75 11.69 -2.21
C GLU A 52 3.32 10.29 -1.93
N GLU A 53 4.64 10.21 -1.80
CA GLU A 53 5.33 9.02 -1.28
C GLU A 53 4.85 8.70 0.14
N LYS A 54 4.79 7.42 0.46
CA LYS A 54 4.42 6.96 1.81
C LYS A 54 5.51 6.03 2.35
N LEU A 55 5.78 6.21 3.64
CA LEU A 55 6.68 5.38 4.42
C LEU A 55 5.93 4.67 5.56
N PRO A 56 5.09 3.65 5.29
CA PRO A 56 4.38 2.95 6.35
C PRO A 56 5.37 2.23 7.28
N SER A 57 5.29 2.50 8.58
CA SER A 57 6.15 1.86 9.58
C SER A 57 5.96 0.34 9.60
N VAL A 58 7.02 -0.42 9.83
CA VAL A 58 6.96 -1.85 10.13
C VAL A 58 7.72 -2.11 11.42
N SER A 59 7.14 -2.91 12.31
CA SER A 59 7.84 -3.39 13.51
C SER A 59 7.58 -4.88 13.70
N PHE A 60 8.62 -5.61 14.10
CA PHE A 60 8.56 -7.05 14.27
C PHE A 60 9.68 -7.54 15.17
N HIS A 61 9.52 -8.74 15.70
CA HIS A 61 10.52 -9.42 16.51
C HIS A 61 11.09 -10.60 15.72
N VAL A 62 12.41 -10.73 15.72
CA VAL A 62 13.13 -11.82 15.05
C VAL A 62 13.91 -12.65 16.05
N THR A 63 14.00 -13.95 15.81
CA THR A 63 14.90 -14.87 16.51
C THR A 63 15.65 -15.72 15.50
N TRP A 64 16.83 -16.22 15.86
CA TRP A 64 17.63 -17.05 14.98
C TRP A 64 18.37 -18.18 15.72
N SER A 65 18.84 -19.16 14.93
CA SER A 65 19.57 -20.33 15.43
C SER A 65 20.93 -19.99 16.05
N ALA A 66 21.48 -20.89 16.88
CA ALA A 66 22.83 -20.73 17.40
C ALA A 66 23.88 -20.72 16.27
N GLY A 67 25.00 -20.02 16.48
CA GLY A 67 26.09 -19.93 15.51
C GLY A 67 25.99 -18.77 14.52
N HIS A 68 24.99 -17.88 14.68
CA HIS A 68 24.83 -16.66 13.90
C HIS A 68 24.71 -15.44 14.82
N SER A 69 25.26 -14.31 14.41
CA SER A 69 25.02 -12.99 15.00
C SER A 69 24.02 -12.19 14.16
N LEU A 70 23.48 -11.09 14.69
CA LEU A 70 22.56 -10.24 13.93
C LEU A 70 23.15 -9.75 12.60
N SER A 71 24.47 -9.58 12.50
CA SER A 71 25.15 -9.24 11.24
C SER A 71 24.96 -10.26 10.11
N ASP A 72 24.70 -11.52 10.48
CA ASP A 72 24.49 -12.60 9.52
C ASP A 72 23.00 -12.72 9.16
N VAL A 73 22.10 -12.11 9.94
CA VAL A 73 20.66 -12.33 9.87
C VAL A 73 20.00 -11.17 9.12
N GLU A 74 19.36 -11.49 8.00
CA GLU A 74 18.47 -10.55 7.32
C GLU A 74 17.03 -11.04 7.41
N ALA A 75 16.15 -10.14 7.85
CA ALA A 75 14.71 -10.31 7.76
C ALA A 75 14.13 -9.07 7.09
N SER A 76 13.74 -9.24 5.82
CA SER A 76 13.22 -8.17 4.96
C SER A 76 11.72 -8.36 4.71
N PRO A 77 10.84 -7.81 5.58
CA PRO A 77 9.41 -7.73 5.33
C PRO A 77 9.04 -7.08 3.99
N TYR A 78 7.97 -7.56 3.39
CA TYR A 78 7.32 -6.92 2.24
C TYR A 78 5.82 -7.26 2.27
N LEU A 79 5.02 -6.46 1.56
CA LEU A 79 3.63 -6.78 1.31
C LEU A 79 3.48 -7.44 -0.05
N TYR A 80 2.58 -8.41 -0.15
CA TYR A 80 2.16 -9.00 -1.42
C TYR A 80 0.65 -9.29 -1.43
N HIS A 81 0.03 -9.29 -2.60
CA HIS A 81 -1.35 -9.75 -2.81
C HIS A 81 -1.48 -10.51 -4.13
N ASP A 82 -2.51 -11.34 -4.25
CA ASP A 82 -2.82 -12.11 -5.47
C ASP A 82 -1.68 -12.98 -6.04
N THR A 83 -0.67 -13.26 -5.21
CA THR A 83 0.51 -14.05 -5.56
C THR A 83 1.04 -14.84 -4.36
N THR A 84 2.10 -15.63 -4.57
CA THR A 84 2.83 -16.32 -3.48
C THR A 84 3.85 -15.37 -2.85
N ALA A 85 4.29 -15.66 -1.63
CA ALA A 85 5.33 -14.86 -0.96
C ALA A 85 6.57 -14.70 -1.86
N ALA A 86 7.13 -15.81 -2.35
CA ALA A 86 8.30 -15.79 -3.26
C ALA A 86 8.10 -14.88 -4.49
N LYS A 87 6.98 -15.03 -5.21
CA LYS A 87 6.70 -14.18 -6.37
C LYS A 87 6.53 -12.71 -6.01
N GLY A 88 5.87 -12.43 -4.88
CA GLY A 88 5.72 -11.07 -4.36
C GLY A 88 7.04 -10.43 -3.95
N ALA A 89 7.98 -11.24 -3.43
CA ALA A 89 9.33 -10.78 -3.13
C ALA A 89 10.10 -10.39 -4.40
N ASP A 90 9.88 -11.11 -5.50
CA ASP A 90 10.54 -10.85 -6.77
C ASP A 90 9.93 -9.68 -7.53
N HIS A 91 8.59 -9.55 -7.54
CA HIS A 91 7.87 -8.53 -8.29
C HIS A 91 6.45 -8.27 -7.75
N GLY A 92 5.97 -7.03 -7.91
CA GLY A 92 4.61 -6.64 -7.55
C GLY A 92 4.35 -6.50 -6.05
N GLY A 93 5.40 -6.51 -5.23
CA GLY A 93 5.33 -6.28 -3.79
C GLY A 93 5.46 -4.81 -3.41
N ILE A 94 5.15 -4.49 -2.14
CA ILE A 94 5.57 -3.25 -1.49
C ILE A 94 6.73 -3.60 -0.57
N TYR A 95 7.91 -3.04 -0.84
CA TYR A 95 9.16 -3.44 -0.19
C TYR A 95 9.59 -2.43 0.88
N LEU A 96 10.50 -2.87 1.76
CA LEU A 96 11.17 -1.98 2.71
C LEU A 96 12.08 -0.99 1.97
N SER A 97 12.11 0.25 2.45
CA SER A 97 13.17 1.20 2.15
C SER A 97 14.26 1.18 3.21
N SER A 98 13.92 0.90 4.48
CA SER A 98 14.89 0.82 5.57
C SER A 98 14.42 -0.14 6.65
N VAL A 99 15.37 -0.75 7.36
CA VAL A 99 15.11 -1.53 8.57
C VAL A 99 16.33 -1.44 9.50
N THR A 100 16.08 -1.40 10.80
CA THR A 100 17.09 -1.43 11.84
C THR A 100 16.62 -2.37 12.94
N CYS A 101 17.49 -3.28 13.36
CA CYS A 101 17.22 -4.25 14.40
C CYS A 101 18.08 -3.96 15.63
N TYR A 102 17.49 -4.14 16.80
CA TYR A 102 18.12 -3.88 18.10
C TYR A 102 18.15 -5.20 18.87
N GLU A 103 19.35 -5.75 19.09
CA GLU A 103 19.53 -6.97 19.88
C GLU A 103 19.15 -6.74 21.35
N ASP A 104 18.57 -7.76 21.98
CA ASP A 104 18.29 -7.77 23.42
C ASP A 104 19.38 -8.47 24.25
N GLY A 105 20.49 -8.86 23.61
CA GLY A 105 21.58 -9.62 24.20
C GLY A 105 21.41 -11.14 24.13
N SER A 106 20.32 -11.63 23.52
CA SER A 106 20.10 -13.03 23.16
C SER A 106 20.12 -13.23 21.64
N ARG A 107 19.78 -14.42 21.15
CA ARG A 107 19.62 -14.69 19.69
C ARG A 107 18.28 -14.15 19.19
N ALA A 108 18.02 -12.88 19.49
CA ALA A 108 16.79 -12.19 19.20
C ALA A 108 17.02 -10.68 19.03
N ALA A 109 16.17 -10.05 18.23
CA ALA A 109 16.17 -8.61 18.05
C ALA A 109 14.76 -8.08 17.80
N ASP A 110 14.51 -6.87 18.26
CA ASP A 110 13.34 -6.10 17.85
C ASP A 110 13.73 -5.19 16.68
N CYS A 111 13.01 -5.31 15.58
CA CYS A 111 13.26 -4.60 14.34
C CYS A 111 12.20 -3.53 14.07
N LYS A 112 12.64 -2.39 13.55
CA LYS A 112 11.80 -1.29 13.08
C LYS A 112 12.27 -0.84 11.71
N GLY A 113 11.33 -0.57 10.82
CA GLY A 113 11.64 -0.14 9.47
C GLY A 113 10.47 0.61 8.84
N GLU A 114 10.63 0.92 7.56
CA GLU A 114 9.62 1.60 6.76
C GLU A 114 9.49 0.90 5.41
N LEU A 115 8.26 0.56 5.04
CA LEU A 115 7.92 0.23 3.66
C LEU A 115 8.00 1.49 2.81
N TYR A 116 8.20 1.35 1.51
CA TYR A 116 8.17 2.48 0.59
C TYR A 116 7.11 2.30 -0.49
N ILE A 117 6.25 3.29 -0.61
CA ILE A 117 5.22 3.34 -1.64
C ILE A 117 5.37 4.65 -2.39
N GLU A 118 5.74 4.55 -3.65
CA GLU A 118 5.62 5.62 -4.60
C GLU A 118 4.39 5.35 -5.48
N PRO A 119 3.28 6.09 -5.33
CA PRO A 119 2.00 5.68 -5.91
C PRO A 119 1.98 5.53 -7.43
N ARG A 120 2.95 6.13 -8.14
CA ARG A 120 3.06 6.05 -9.59
C ARG A 120 3.74 4.79 -10.10
N TYR A 121 4.58 4.18 -9.29
CA TYR A 121 5.39 3.02 -9.69
C TYR A 121 5.05 1.77 -8.88
N THR A 122 4.69 1.92 -7.61
CA THR A 122 4.38 0.79 -6.71
C THR A 122 2.95 0.27 -6.90
N LEU A 123 2.01 1.13 -7.29
CA LEU A 123 0.58 0.79 -7.41
C LEU A 123 0.14 1.01 -8.86
N ASP A 124 0.12 -0.05 -9.66
CA ASP A 124 -0.19 0.02 -11.09
C ASP A 124 -1.67 -0.27 -11.40
N SER A 125 -2.43 -0.75 -10.41
CA SER A 125 -3.84 -1.09 -10.56
C SER A 125 -4.69 -0.49 -9.46
N ASN A 126 -5.92 -0.07 -9.82
CA ASN A 126 -6.90 0.35 -8.83
C ASN A 126 -7.38 -0.81 -7.92
N ASN A 127 -7.09 -2.07 -8.28
CA ASN A 127 -7.40 -3.26 -7.49
C ASN A 127 -6.40 -3.50 -6.36
N ASP A 128 -5.24 -2.85 -6.39
CA ASP A 128 -4.23 -2.88 -5.33
C ASP A 128 -4.77 -2.26 -4.03
N ALA A 129 -5.90 -1.57 -4.11
CA ALA A 129 -6.68 -1.10 -2.98
C ALA A 129 -7.42 -2.29 -2.33
N THR A 130 -6.67 -3.15 -1.66
CA THR A 130 -7.12 -4.41 -1.08
C THR A 130 -6.42 -4.71 0.24
N THR A 131 -6.67 -5.89 0.78
CA THR A 131 -5.90 -6.44 1.90
C THR A 131 -4.69 -7.19 1.37
N TRP A 132 -3.50 -6.73 1.72
CA TRP A 132 -2.22 -7.35 1.40
C TRP A 132 -1.76 -8.26 2.53
N LYS A 133 -1.04 -9.33 2.19
CA LYS A 133 -0.39 -10.23 3.14
C LYS A 133 1.03 -9.73 3.41
N VAL A 134 1.54 -10.01 4.62
CA VAL A 134 2.94 -9.76 4.96
C VAL A 134 3.76 -11.01 4.71
N GLY A 135 4.82 -10.88 3.91
CA GLY A 135 5.86 -11.89 3.75
C GLY A 135 7.18 -11.35 4.29
N VAL A 136 8.13 -12.24 4.58
CA VAL A 136 9.51 -11.86 4.94
C VAL A 136 10.47 -12.68 4.09
N ALA A 137 11.40 -12.00 3.42
CA ALA A 137 12.57 -12.66 2.85
C ALA A 137 13.58 -12.79 4.00
N ALA A 138 13.78 -14.02 4.45
CA ALA A 138 14.71 -14.36 5.51
C ALA A 138 15.98 -14.90 4.87
N ARG A 139 17.15 -14.41 5.29
CA ARG A 139 18.45 -14.86 4.80
C ARG A 139 19.44 -14.97 5.93
N ILE A 140 20.29 -15.99 5.85
CA ILE A 140 21.53 -16.05 6.62
C ILE A 140 22.69 -15.79 5.67
N TRP A 141 23.46 -14.75 5.92
CA TRP A 141 24.62 -14.37 5.14
C TRP A 141 25.88 -15.14 5.57
N GLY A 142 26.69 -15.49 4.58
CA GLY A 142 28.04 -15.98 4.77
C GLY A 142 29.04 -14.84 4.88
N SER A 143 30.23 -15.16 5.40
CA SER A 143 31.35 -14.21 5.51
C SER A 143 31.90 -13.78 4.16
N ASP A 144 31.58 -14.50 3.08
CA ASP A 144 31.90 -14.19 1.70
C ASP A 144 30.89 -13.23 1.04
N GLY A 145 29.88 -12.78 1.79
CA GLY A 145 28.82 -11.91 1.30
C GLY A 145 27.79 -12.60 0.42
N GLN A 146 27.76 -13.94 0.40
CA GLN A 146 26.73 -14.72 -0.29
C GLN A 146 25.73 -15.29 0.73
N PRO A 147 24.44 -15.45 0.37
CA PRO A 147 23.48 -16.08 1.27
C PRO A 147 23.82 -17.57 1.43
N LYS A 148 24.00 -18.03 2.68
CA LYS A 148 24.14 -19.44 3.03
C LYS A 148 22.80 -20.18 2.94
N SER A 149 21.73 -19.49 3.29
CA SER A 149 20.35 -19.98 3.19
C SER A 149 19.40 -18.81 2.96
N GLN A 150 18.29 -19.10 2.30
CA GLN A 150 17.23 -18.13 2.05
C GLN A 150 15.87 -18.83 2.10
N GLU A 151 14.90 -18.16 2.71
CA GLU A 151 13.53 -18.62 2.81
C GLU A 151 12.55 -17.45 2.67
N TYR A 152 11.35 -17.71 2.15
CA TYR A 152 10.26 -16.76 2.13
C TYR A 152 9.19 -17.17 3.14
N LEU A 153 9.15 -16.51 4.29
CA LEU A 153 8.17 -16.76 5.34
C LEU A 153 6.84 -16.09 4.97
N PRO A 154 5.76 -16.85 4.71
CA PRO A 154 4.49 -16.27 4.26
C PRO A 154 3.55 -15.94 5.42
N ALA A 155 2.57 -15.07 5.15
CA ALA A 155 1.37 -14.89 5.95
C ALA A 155 1.57 -14.52 7.44
N LEU A 156 2.56 -13.65 7.73
CA LEU A 156 2.87 -13.17 9.08
C LEU A 156 1.91 -12.06 9.57
N GLY A 157 0.79 -11.87 8.88
CA GLY A 157 -0.19 -10.82 9.12
C GLY A 157 -0.73 -10.24 7.82
N THR A 158 -1.53 -9.18 7.95
CA THR A 158 -2.09 -8.44 6.81
C THR A 158 -2.05 -6.94 7.03
N ALA A 159 -2.08 -6.18 5.93
CA ALA A 159 -2.17 -4.74 5.92
C ALA A 159 -3.18 -4.31 4.84
N GLN A 160 -4.09 -3.39 5.18
CA GLN A 160 -5.04 -2.88 4.20
C GLN A 160 -4.47 -1.65 3.50
N VAL A 161 -4.39 -1.70 2.17
CA VAL A 161 -4.00 -0.56 1.34
C VAL A 161 -5.27 0.05 0.76
N LYS A 162 -5.47 1.36 0.94
CA LYS A 162 -6.66 2.09 0.53
C LYS A 162 -6.30 3.25 -0.38
N ARG A 163 -7.20 3.56 -1.32
CA ARG A 163 -7.12 4.79 -2.12
C ARG A 163 -7.52 5.99 -1.27
N ALA A 164 -6.77 7.09 -1.36
CA ALA A 164 -7.15 8.33 -0.70
C ALA A 164 -8.39 8.94 -1.37
N ALA A 165 -9.31 9.47 -0.56
CA ALA A 165 -10.41 10.31 -1.03
C ALA A 165 -10.16 11.79 -0.69
N ARG A 166 -10.77 12.69 -1.46
CA ARG A 166 -10.81 14.13 -1.15
C ARG A 166 -12.24 14.64 -1.21
N ALA A 167 -12.54 15.59 -0.34
CA ALA A 167 -13.82 16.29 -0.31
C ALA A 167 -13.55 17.80 -0.42
N SER A 168 -14.39 18.50 -1.20
CA SER A 168 -14.44 19.97 -1.23
C SER A 168 -15.84 20.45 -0.86
N VAL A 169 -15.95 21.72 -0.48
CA VAL A 169 -17.20 22.38 -0.13
C VAL A 169 -17.20 23.81 -0.67
N ASN A 170 -18.38 24.32 -1.01
CA ASN A 170 -18.63 25.73 -1.30
C ASN A 170 -20.11 26.02 -0.94
N ALA A 171 -20.34 26.97 -0.06
CA ALA A 171 -21.64 27.37 0.46
C ALA A 171 -21.96 28.81 0.00
N SER A 172 -23.07 28.99 -0.74
CA SER A 172 -23.41 30.30 -1.32
C SER A 172 -24.94 30.54 -1.37
N PRO A 173 -25.40 31.79 -1.41
CA PRO A 173 -24.62 33.04 -1.40
C PRO A 173 -23.96 33.34 -0.04
N GLU A 174 -22.89 34.12 -0.08
CA GLU A 174 -22.28 34.74 1.10
C GLU A 174 -22.08 36.25 0.81
N PRO A 175 -22.59 37.16 1.66
CA PRO A 175 -23.43 36.90 2.84
C PRO A 175 -24.84 36.45 2.46
N VAL A 176 -25.56 35.82 3.40
CA VAL A 176 -26.96 35.38 3.23
C VAL A 176 -27.83 35.87 4.38
N ALA A 177 -29.04 36.33 4.08
CA ALA A 177 -29.97 36.72 5.14
C ALA A 177 -30.47 35.50 5.95
N LYS A 178 -30.67 35.67 7.25
CA LYS A 178 -31.16 34.63 8.15
C LYS A 178 -32.47 34.01 7.66
N GLY A 179 -32.56 32.69 7.73
CA GLY A 179 -33.69 31.89 7.26
C GLY A 179 -33.78 31.76 5.74
N LYS A 180 -32.90 32.39 4.96
CA LYS A 180 -32.84 32.20 3.50
C LYS A 180 -32.09 30.94 3.13
N THR A 181 -32.30 30.54 1.88
CA THR A 181 -31.75 29.31 1.33
C THR A 181 -30.27 29.50 1.04
N LEU A 182 -29.46 28.63 1.61
CA LEU A 182 -28.04 28.47 1.32
C LEU A 182 -27.87 27.21 0.48
N THR A 183 -27.20 27.33 -0.66
CA THR A 183 -26.82 26.19 -1.51
C THR A 183 -25.41 25.76 -1.13
N VAL A 184 -25.26 24.50 -0.71
CA VAL A 184 -23.95 23.92 -0.44
C VAL A 184 -23.62 22.90 -1.51
N THR A 185 -22.55 23.18 -2.24
CA THR A 185 -21.97 22.31 -3.27
C THR A 185 -20.64 21.73 -2.80
N GLY A 186 -20.11 20.79 -3.56
CA GLY A 186 -18.82 20.15 -3.27
C GLY A 186 -18.50 19.06 -4.27
N ARG A 187 -17.33 18.44 -4.11
CA ARG A 187 -16.91 17.27 -4.89
C ARG A 187 -16.33 16.22 -3.97
N LEU A 188 -16.73 14.97 -4.15
CA LEU A 188 -16.09 13.78 -3.60
C LEU A 188 -15.27 13.11 -4.70
N THR A 189 -13.99 12.97 -4.46
CA THR A 189 -13.03 12.41 -5.42
C THR A 189 -12.19 11.33 -4.76
N ARG A 190 -11.60 10.46 -5.57
CA ARG A 190 -10.75 9.36 -5.11
C ARG A 190 -9.54 9.23 -6.02
N ALA A 191 -8.38 8.97 -5.42
CA ALA A 191 -7.14 8.68 -6.14
C ALA A 191 -7.38 7.57 -7.15
N ASP A 192 -6.95 7.72 -8.39
CA ASP A 192 -6.97 6.72 -9.44
C ASP A 192 -5.52 6.49 -9.84
N TRP A 193 -4.96 5.36 -9.42
CA TRP A 193 -3.53 5.09 -9.60
C TRP A 193 -3.17 4.84 -11.05
N VAL A 194 -4.06 4.20 -11.83
CA VAL A 194 -3.92 4.02 -13.28
C VAL A 194 -3.89 5.35 -14.02
N LYS A 195 -4.74 6.31 -13.62
CA LYS A 195 -4.81 7.65 -14.25
C LYS A 195 -3.91 8.68 -13.59
N HIS A 196 -3.16 8.30 -12.57
CA HIS A 196 -2.34 9.18 -11.71
C HIS A 196 -3.05 10.48 -11.28
N SER A 197 -4.37 10.43 -11.06
CA SER A 197 -5.19 11.63 -10.80
C SER A 197 -6.38 11.32 -9.89
N TYR A 198 -7.07 12.36 -9.39
CA TYR A 198 -8.28 12.18 -8.59
C TYR A 198 -9.54 12.22 -9.45
N THR A 199 -10.22 11.09 -9.56
CA THR A 199 -11.46 10.94 -10.33
C THR A 199 -12.70 11.07 -9.45
N GLY A 200 -13.86 11.32 -10.05
CA GLY A 200 -15.12 11.49 -9.33
C GLY A 200 -15.51 10.20 -8.60
N TYR A 201 -15.85 10.28 -7.32
CA TYR A 201 -16.22 9.10 -6.55
C TYR A 201 -17.72 9.07 -6.27
N GLY A 202 -18.45 8.49 -7.22
CA GLY A 202 -19.90 8.55 -7.24
C GLY A 202 -20.64 7.52 -6.39
N GLY A 203 -21.92 7.82 -6.14
CA GLY A 203 -22.87 6.96 -5.46
C GLY A 203 -22.65 6.81 -3.94
N LYS A 204 -21.61 7.45 -3.38
CA LYS A 204 -21.28 7.38 -1.97
C LYS A 204 -21.99 8.46 -1.17
N ALA A 205 -22.38 8.11 0.07
CA ALA A 205 -23.00 9.04 0.99
C ALA A 205 -21.94 9.95 1.62
N ALA A 206 -22.15 11.26 1.51
CA ALA A 206 -21.38 12.28 2.21
C ALA A 206 -22.29 13.03 3.19
N LYS A 207 -21.74 13.37 4.35
CA LYS A 207 -22.42 14.16 5.39
C LYS A 207 -22.09 15.63 5.19
N LEU A 208 -23.10 16.48 5.09
CA LEU A 208 -22.94 17.93 5.25
C LEU A 208 -22.93 18.21 6.75
N GLN A 209 -21.89 18.91 7.20
CA GLN A 209 -21.75 19.32 8.59
C GLN A 209 -21.72 20.84 8.70
N PHE A 210 -22.26 21.34 9.81
CA PHE A 210 -22.21 22.75 10.18
C PHE A 210 -21.59 22.91 11.57
N ARG A 211 -20.78 23.95 11.75
CA ARG A 211 -20.25 24.40 13.02
C ARG A 211 -20.50 25.89 13.16
N LYS A 212 -21.22 26.32 14.20
CA LYS A 212 -21.46 27.75 14.47
C LYS A 212 -20.14 28.49 14.72
N ALA A 213 -20.00 29.72 14.22
CA ALA A 213 -18.87 30.58 14.52
C ALA A 213 -18.72 30.76 16.05
N GLY A 214 -17.48 30.83 16.54
CA GLY A 214 -17.18 30.84 17.98
C GLY A 214 -17.27 29.48 18.69
N THR A 215 -17.55 28.38 17.97
CA THR A 215 -17.60 27.02 18.55
C THR A 215 -16.62 26.06 17.87
N SER A 216 -16.38 24.89 18.47
CA SER A 216 -15.44 23.87 17.96
C SER A 216 -16.11 22.63 17.34
N THR A 217 -17.39 22.41 17.61
CA THR A 217 -18.06 21.13 17.30
C THR A 217 -18.88 21.20 16.01
N TYR A 218 -18.64 20.26 15.10
CA TYR A 218 -19.44 20.08 13.88
C TYR A 218 -20.61 19.13 14.12
N SER A 219 -21.81 19.52 13.70
CA SER A 219 -23.00 18.68 13.69
C SER A 219 -23.39 18.31 12.27
N THR A 220 -23.79 17.05 12.04
CA THR A 220 -24.30 16.62 10.73
C THR A 220 -25.71 17.15 10.53
N VAL A 221 -25.94 17.90 9.45
CA VAL A 221 -27.24 18.51 9.14
C VAL A 221 -27.95 17.82 7.97
N LYS A 222 -27.19 17.21 7.05
CA LYS A 222 -27.73 16.43 5.92
C LYS A 222 -26.80 15.30 5.52
N ILE A 223 -27.36 14.27 4.89
CA ILE A 223 -26.62 13.23 4.18
C ILE A 223 -27.04 13.26 2.71
N VAL A 224 -26.07 13.30 1.81
CA VAL A 224 -26.29 13.41 0.36
C VAL A 224 -25.46 12.35 -0.35
N ARG A 225 -26.05 11.69 -1.34
CA ARG A 225 -25.28 10.81 -2.23
C ARG A 225 -24.63 11.63 -3.34
N ALA A 226 -23.33 11.42 -3.53
CA ALA A 226 -22.62 12.00 -4.65
C ALA A 226 -23.19 11.49 -5.99
N SER A 227 -23.26 12.36 -6.99
CA SER A 227 -23.59 11.98 -8.37
C SER A 227 -22.60 10.94 -8.91
N SER A 228 -22.87 10.34 -10.07
CA SER A 228 -21.92 9.42 -10.73
C SER A 228 -20.53 10.03 -10.95
N THR A 229 -20.45 11.35 -11.11
CA THR A 229 -19.20 12.13 -11.31
C THR A 229 -18.60 12.67 -10.00
N GLY A 230 -19.18 12.32 -8.85
CA GLY A 230 -18.69 12.74 -7.53
C GLY A 230 -19.18 14.11 -7.08
N SER A 231 -20.10 14.77 -7.79
CA SER A 231 -20.63 16.08 -7.39
C SER A 231 -21.58 15.95 -6.20
N LEU A 232 -21.48 16.90 -5.27
CA LEU A 232 -22.35 17.03 -4.10
C LEU A 232 -23.10 18.35 -4.21
N ARG A 233 -24.41 18.33 -3.93
CA ARG A 233 -25.24 19.54 -3.88
C ARG A 233 -26.43 19.33 -2.97
N THR A 234 -26.71 20.31 -2.11
CA THR A 234 -27.96 20.40 -1.38
C THR A 234 -28.25 21.84 -1.00
N THR A 235 -29.44 22.08 -0.46
CA THR A 235 -29.84 23.37 0.11
C THR A 235 -30.20 23.22 1.58
N VAL A 236 -29.93 24.25 2.36
CA VAL A 236 -30.22 24.35 3.79
C VAL A 236 -30.71 25.76 4.11
N LYS A 237 -31.21 26.00 5.33
CA LYS A 237 -31.54 27.34 5.79
C LYS A 237 -30.37 27.90 6.59
N ALA A 238 -29.93 29.11 6.24
CA ALA A 238 -28.89 29.81 6.99
C ALA A 238 -29.45 30.32 8.32
N ALA A 239 -28.97 29.78 9.45
CA ALA A 239 -29.51 30.10 10.77
C ALA A 239 -28.60 31.02 11.59
N ALA A 240 -27.29 30.94 11.37
CA ALA A 240 -26.26 31.70 12.03
C ALA A 240 -24.93 31.57 11.27
N ASP A 241 -24.01 32.48 11.55
CA ASP A 241 -22.63 32.42 11.07
C ASP A 241 -21.97 31.10 11.44
N GLY A 242 -21.14 30.60 10.54
CA GLY A 242 -20.38 29.39 10.82
C GLY A 242 -19.77 28.75 9.58
N TYR A 243 -19.29 27.53 9.79
CA TYR A 243 -18.50 26.79 8.82
C TYR A 243 -19.26 25.56 8.34
N TRP A 244 -19.28 25.37 7.03
CA TRP A 244 -19.89 24.24 6.35
C TRP A 244 -18.80 23.33 5.80
N ARG A 245 -18.96 22.01 5.92
CA ARG A 245 -18.04 21.05 5.27
C ARG A 245 -18.73 19.77 4.86
N TRP A 246 -18.22 19.16 3.80
CA TRP A 246 -18.54 17.78 3.46
C TRP A 246 -17.57 16.81 4.10
N THR A 247 -18.09 15.70 4.64
CA THR A 247 -17.28 14.58 5.11
C THR A 247 -17.77 13.28 4.49
N PHE A 248 -16.84 12.40 4.14
CA PHE A 248 -17.06 11.05 3.67
C PHE A 248 -16.38 10.08 4.64
N GLY A 249 -17.11 9.07 5.10
CA GLY A 249 -16.54 7.97 5.89
C GLY A 249 -15.70 7.06 4.99
N GLU A 250 -14.95 6.13 5.56
CA GLU A 250 -14.15 5.21 4.75
C GLU A 250 -14.94 4.00 4.21
N THR A 251 -14.31 3.26 3.29
CA THR A 251 -14.72 1.93 2.85
C THR A 251 -13.55 0.95 3.03
N SER A 252 -13.74 -0.31 2.64
CA SER A 252 -12.65 -1.30 2.61
C SER A 252 -11.50 -0.90 1.68
N THR A 253 -11.76 -0.15 0.61
CA THR A 253 -10.77 0.19 -0.42
C THR A 253 -10.47 1.69 -0.52
N THR A 254 -11.07 2.52 0.34
CA THR A 254 -10.94 3.97 0.25
C THR A 254 -10.94 4.61 1.63
N GLY A 255 -9.93 5.44 1.92
CA GLY A 255 -9.87 6.22 3.16
C GLY A 255 -10.98 7.28 3.24
N GLY A 256 -11.30 7.72 4.45
CA GLY A 256 -12.25 8.81 4.66
C GLY A 256 -11.72 10.16 4.15
N ALA A 257 -12.61 11.12 3.94
CA ALA A 257 -12.25 12.47 3.52
C ALA A 257 -13.06 13.53 4.27
N THR A 258 -12.41 14.63 4.64
CA THR A 258 -13.04 15.78 5.28
C THR A 258 -12.60 17.04 4.55
N ALA A 259 -13.55 17.82 4.04
CA ALA A 259 -13.26 19.11 3.43
C ALA A 259 -12.84 20.11 4.51
N ALA A 260 -11.98 21.06 4.12
CA ALA A 260 -11.82 22.30 4.90
C ALA A 260 -13.19 22.98 5.03
N GLY A 261 -13.43 23.65 6.17
CA GLY A 261 -14.69 24.34 6.41
C GLY A 261 -14.78 25.63 5.60
N ASP A 262 -15.92 25.87 4.98
CA ASP A 262 -16.24 27.10 4.27
C ASP A 262 -17.12 27.99 5.14
N HIS A 263 -16.67 29.22 5.40
CA HIS A 263 -17.36 30.15 6.28
C HIS A 263 -18.55 30.77 5.54
N VAL A 264 -19.63 31.07 6.26
CA VAL A 264 -20.76 31.83 5.74
C VAL A 264 -21.19 32.87 6.78
N ASP A 265 -21.16 34.14 6.39
CA ASP A 265 -21.76 35.27 7.11
C ASP A 265 -23.30 35.32 6.94
N VAL A 266 -24.04 35.38 8.05
CA VAL A 266 -25.50 35.42 8.10
C VAL A 266 -26.00 36.76 8.64
N LYS A 267 -26.74 37.49 7.81
CA LYS A 267 -27.28 38.83 8.13
C LYS A 267 -28.72 38.81 8.65
#